data_AF-A0A9P8QAS6-F1
#
_entry.id   AF-A0A9P8QAS6-F1
#
_cell.length_a   1.000
_cell.length_b   1.000
_cell.length_c   1.000
_cell.angle_alpha   90.00
_cell.angle_beta   90.00
_cell.angle_gamma   90.00
#
_symmetry.space_group_name_H-M   'P 1'
#
loop_
_entity.id
_entity.type
_entity.pdbx_description
1 polymer ?
#
loop_
_entity_poly.entity_id
_entity_poly.type
_entity_poly.pdbx_seq_one_letter_code
_entity_poly.pdbx_strand_id
1 'polypeptide(L)'
;DDLSFVEKIKLKWAIFKANTKLKYFERALLNHDGLKKRPWFKHIIYVSGRYTGYAGQQLPGLVEPIEDDDFAGFVNGLTFFNNVLKKLATSI
;
A
#
# COMPACT_ATOMS: atom_id res chain seq x y z
N ASP A 1 8.55 -3.37 37.86
CA ASP A 1 7.51 -4.42 37.91
C ASP A 1 6.19 -3.94 38.53
N ASP A 2 5.81 -2.66 38.35
CA ASP A 2 4.70 -2.05 39.12
C ASP A 2 3.55 -1.57 38.22
N LEU A 3 2.89 -2.50 37.54
CA LEU A 3 1.60 -2.27 36.88
C LEU A 3 0.54 -3.16 37.53
N SER A 4 -0.57 -2.56 37.94
CA SER A 4 -1.73 -3.29 38.44
C SER A 4 -2.31 -4.20 37.35
N PHE A 5 -3.07 -5.21 37.75
CA PHE A 5 -3.68 -6.17 36.83
C PHE A 5 -4.56 -5.49 35.77
N VAL A 6 -5.32 -4.46 36.15
CA VAL A 6 -6.18 -3.68 35.24
C VAL A 6 -5.35 -2.89 34.22
N GLU A 7 -4.26 -2.27 34.67
CA GLU A 7 -3.36 -1.53 33.77
C GLU A 7 -2.65 -2.45 32.78
N LYS A 8 -2.25 -3.65 33.21
CA LYS A 8 -1.71 -4.69 32.33
C LYS A 8 -2.71 -5.10 31.25
N ILE A 9 -3.99 -5.25 31.60
CA ILE A 9 -5.05 -5.56 30.63
C ILE A 9 -5.22 -4.41 29.64
N LYS A 10 -5.35 -3.16 30.13
CA LYS A 10 -5.47 -1.97 29.26
C LYS A 10 -4.29 -1.85 28.29
N LEU A 11 -3.08 -2.06 28.80
CA LEU A 11 -1.85 -2.02 28.00
C LEU A 11 -1.84 -3.13 26.95
N LYS A 12 -2.21 -4.36 27.31
CA LYS A 12 -2.31 -5.48 26.36
C LYS A 12 -3.28 -5.16 25.21
N TRP A 13 -4.43 -4.56 25.50
CA TRP A 13 -5.39 -4.13 24.48
C TRP A 13 -4.84 -3.01 23.60
N ALA A 14 -4.16 -2.01 24.18
CA ALA A 14 -3.54 -0.94 23.41
C ALA A 14 -2.46 -1.48 22.44
N ILE A 15 -1.60 -2.37 22.93
CA ILE A 15 -0.57 -3.05 22.12
C ILE A 15 -1.22 -3.88 21.02
N PHE A 16 -2.25 -4.67 21.35
CA PHE A 16 -2.97 -5.48 20.36
C PHE A 16 -3.57 -4.59 19.25
N LYS A 17 -4.19 -3.46 19.61
CA LYS A 17 -4.77 -2.52 18.66
C LYS A 17 -3.70 -1.90 17.75
N ALA A 18 -2.57 -1.47 18.33
CA ALA A 18 -1.45 -0.90 17.56
C ALA A 18 -0.83 -1.93 16.61
N ASN A 19 -0.53 -3.13 17.10
CA ASN A 19 0.04 -4.21 16.29
C ASN A 19 -0.90 -4.64 15.16
N THR A 20 -2.21 -4.64 15.41
CA THR A 20 -3.21 -4.90 14.38
C THR A 20 -3.13 -3.84 13.27
N LYS A 21 -3.10 -2.55 13.62
CA LYS A 21 -2.96 -1.49 12.61
C LYS A 21 -1.68 -1.64 11.78
N LEU A 22 -0.54 -1.84 12.44
CA LEU A 22 0.76 -2.02 11.77
C LEU A 22 0.77 -3.22 10.83
N LYS A 23 0.18 -4.36 11.26
CA LYS A 23 0.09 -5.57 10.44
C LYS A 23 -0.70 -5.36 9.14
N TYR A 24 -1.76 -4.57 9.17
CA TYR A 24 -2.63 -4.35 8.01
C TYR A 24 -2.28 -3.10 7.19
N PHE A 25 -1.40 -2.23 7.70
CA PHE A 25 -0.94 -1.03 6.99
C PHE A 25 -0.44 -1.35 5.58
N GLU A 26 0.51 -2.28 5.45
CA GLU A 26 1.09 -2.64 4.15
C GLU A 26 0.04 -3.24 3.19
N ARG A 27 -0.94 -3.97 3.73
CA ARG A 27 -1.98 -4.61 2.92
C ARG A 27 -2.95 -3.60 2.31
N ALA A 28 -3.06 -2.41 2.89
CA ALA A 28 -3.87 -1.33 2.33
C ALA A 28 -3.21 -0.70 1.08
N LEU A 29 -1.93 -0.99 0.82
CA LEU A 29 -1.20 -0.61 -0.40
C LEU A 29 -1.32 -1.65 -1.53
N LEU A 30 -2.27 -2.58 -1.43
CA LEU A 30 -2.54 -3.57 -2.47
C LEU A 30 -3.74 -3.16 -3.33
N ASN A 31 -3.55 -3.15 -4.65
CA ASN A 31 -4.62 -3.17 -5.63
C ASN A 31 -5.00 -4.62 -5.95
N HIS A 32 -6.26 -5.01 -5.70
CA HIS A 32 -6.71 -6.38 -5.92
C HIS A 32 -6.76 -6.78 -7.40
N ASP A 33 -7.01 -5.82 -8.29
CA ASP A 33 -7.05 -6.02 -9.75
C ASP A 33 -5.63 -6.11 -10.35
N GLY A 34 -4.62 -5.64 -9.62
CA GLY A 34 -3.23 -5.61 -10.04
C GLY A 34 -2.94 -4.57 -11.12
N LEU A 35 -1.82 -4.76 -11.83
CA LEU A 35 -1.40 -3.89 -12.93
C LEU A 35 -2.01 -4.34 -14.27
N LYS A 36 -2.20 -3.39 -15.18
CA LYS A 36 -2.60 -3.65 -16.57
C LYS A 36 -1.60 -4.64 -17.20
N LYS A 37 -2.10 -5.70 -17.85
CA LYS A 37 -1.32 -6.82 -18.42
C LYS A 37 -0.57 -7.71 -17.41
N ARG A 38 -0.47 -7.32 -16.12
CA ARG A 38 0.26 -8.07 -15.07
C ARG A 38 -0.55 -8.12 -13.76
N PRO A 39 -1.70 -8.83 -13.73
CA PRO A 39 -2.64 -8.81 -12.60
C PRO A 39 -2.09 -9.42 -11.29
N TRP A 40 -0.99 -10.17 -11.35
CA TRP A 40 -0.31 -10.70 -10.17
C TRP A 40 0.50 -9.64 -9.41
N PHE A 41 0.85 -8.51 -10.04
CA PHE A 41 1.52 -7.40 -9.37
C PHE A 41 0.49 -6.45 -8.75
N LYS A 42 0.33 -6.59 -7.44
CA LYS A 42 -0.72 -5.89 -6.68
C LYS A 42 -0.22 -4.70 -5.89
N HIS A 43 1.08 -4.64 -5.61
CA HIS A 43 1.62 -3.60 -4.74
C HIS A 43 1.74 -2.27 -5.50
N ILE A 44 1.14 -1.21 -4.95
CA ILE A 44 0.99 0.06 -5.67
C ILE A 44 2.25 0.93 -5.65
N ILE A 45 3.16 0.70 -4.67
CA ILE A 45 4.38 1.51 -4.53
C ILE A 45 5.58 0.84 -5.20
N TYR A 46 5.67 -0.50 -5.18
CA TYR A 46 6.86 -1.23 -5.60
C TYR A 46 6.51 -2.46 -6.42
N VAL A 47 7.23 -2.70 -7.50
CA VAL A 47 7.12 -3.89 -8.35
C VAL A 47 8.47 -4.22 -8.99
N SER A 48 8.59 -5.37 -9.65
CA SER A 48 9.67 -5.59 -10.62
C SER A 48 9.42 -4.78 -11.89
N GLY A 49 10.40 -3.99 -12.32
CA GLY A 49 10.26 -3.17 -13.52
C GLY A 49 10.18 -4.00 -14.80
N ARG A 50 9.53 -3.45 -15.84
CA ARG A 50 9.33 -4.17 -17.12
C ARG A 50 10.63 -4.37 -17.89
N TYR A 51 11.49 -3.35 -17.87
CA TYR A 51 12.70 -3.26 -18.69
C TYR A 51 14.00 -3.27 -17.87
N THR A 52 13.89 -3.34 -16.54
CA THR A 52 15.01 -3.17 -15.60
C THR A 52 15.52 -4.50 -15.02
N GLY A 53 15.02 -5.64 -15.54
CA GLY A 53 15.36 -6.96 -15.04
C GLY A 53 14.91 -7.15 -13.59
N TYR A 54 15.87 -7.44 -12.70
CA TYR A 54 15.62 -7.63 -11.26
C TYR A 54 15.49 -6.34 -10.46
N ALA A 55 15.78 -5.18 -11.06
CA ALA A 55 15.65 -3.93 -10.34
C ALA A 55 14.16 -3.56 -10.15
N GLY A 56 13.84 -3.15 -8.92
CA GLY A 56 12.51 -2.70 -8.57
C GLY A 56 12.16 -1.37 -9.24
N GLN A 57 10.90 -1.22 -9.63
CA GLN A 57 10.31 0.00 -10.14
C GLN A 57 9.32 0.55 -9.11
N GLN A 58 9.39 1.87 -8.92
CA GLN A 58 8.54 2.60 -7.99
C GLN A 58 7.30 3.12 -8.71
N LEU A 59 6.18 3.18 -7.99
CA LEU A 59 4.90 3.73 -8.46
C LEU A 59 4.51 3.22 -9.86
N PRO A 60 4.45 1.89 -10.09
CA PRO A 60 4.23 1.31 -11.42
C PRO A 60 2.97 1.80 -12.12
N GLY A 61 1.88 2.03 -11.37
CA GLY A 61 0.64 2.57 -11.92
C GLY A 61 0.75 3.99 -12.47
N LEU A 62 1.85 4.71 -12.19
CA LEU A 62 2.15 6.03 -12.74
C LEU A 62 3.27 5.96 -13.78
N VAL A 63 4.33 5.19 -13.51
CA VAL A 63 5.50 5.13 -14.40
C VAL A 63 5.22 4.31 -15.67
N GLU A 64 4.50 3.20 -15.58
CA GLU A 64 4.23 2.36 -16.76
C GLU A 64 3.34 3.04 -17.81
N PRO A 65 2.29 3.81 -17.45
CA PRO A 65 1.57 4.60 -18.43
C PRO A 65 2.43 5.67 -19.11
N ILE A 66 3.42 6.26 -18.40
CA ILE A 66 4.35 7.22 -19.00
C ILE A 66 5.25 6.51 -20.02
N GLU A 67 5.78 5.35 -19.67
CA GLU A 67 6.58 4.51 -20.58
C GLU A 67 5.78 4.00 -21.79
N ASP A 68 4.46 3.86 -21.67
CA ASP A 68 3.54 3.44 -22.74
C ASP A 68 2.94 4.63 -23.52
N ASP A 69 3.33 5.88 -23.23
CA ASP A 69 2.72 7.11 -23.76
C ASP A 69 1.18 7.18 -23.55
N ASP A 70 0.67 6.53 -22.51
CA ASP A 70 -0.75 6.44 -22.13
C ASP A 70 -1.11 7.51 -21.08
N PHE A 71 -1.37 8.74 -21.54
CA PHE A 71 -1.75 9.86 -20.65
C PHE A 71 -3.02 9.59 -19.85
N ALA A 72 -4.02 8.96 -20.47
CA ALA A 72 -5.27 8.60 -19.80
C ALA A 72 -5.02 7.58 -18.67
N GLY A 73 -4.17 6.58 -18.94
CA GLY A 73 -3.69 5.62 -17.94
C GLY A 73 -3.00 6.29 -16.76
N PHE A 74 -2.13 7.28 -17.02
CA PHE A 74 -1.45 8.04 -15.97
C PHE A 74 -2.44 8.78 -15.05
N VAL A 75 -3.41 9.50 -15.62
CA VAL A 75 -4.42 10.25 -14.84
C VAL A 75 -5.28 9.30 -13.99
N ASN A 76 -5.66 8.14 -14.56
CA ASN A 76 -6.39 7.11 -13.84
C ASN A 76 -5.56 6.55 -12.66
N GLY A 77 -4.28 6.24 -12.91
CA GLY A 77 -3.34 5.80 -11.88
C GLY A 77 -3.17 6.81 -10.75
N LEU A 78 -3.05 8.11 -11.09
CA LEU A 78 -2.90 9.19 -10.12
C LEU A 78 -4.14 9.35 -9.25
N THR A 79 -5.32 9.28 -9.87
CA THR A 79 -6.60 9.35 -9.16
C THR A 79 -6.76 8.19 -8.19
N PHE A 80 -6.45 6.98 -8.66
CA PHE A 80 -6.46 5.78 -7.82
C PHE A 80 -5.48 5.91 -6.64
N PHE A 81 -4.24 6.32 -6.90
CA PHE A 81 -3.22 6.49 -5.87
C PHE A 81 -3.65 7.51 -4.79
N ASN A 82 -4.20 8.65 -5.21
CA ASN A 82 -4.74 9.66 -4.30
C ASN A 82 -5.87 9.10 -3.42
N ASN A 83 -6.76 8.29 -4.00
CA ASN A 83 -7.85 7.66 -3.25
C ASN A 83 -7.32 6.68 -2.20
N VAL A 84 -6.29 5.89 -2.53
CA VAL A 84 -5.64 4.98 -1.57
C VAL A 84 -4.99 5.78 -0.44
N LEU A 85 -4.26 6.86 -0.74
CA LEU A 85 -3.63 7.70 0.28
C LEU A 85 -4.65 8.35 1.21
N LYS A 86 -5.76 8.89 0.68
CA LYS A 86 -6.85 9.44 1.49
C LYS A 86 -7.47 8.38 2.41
N LYS A 87 -7.70 7.18 1.88
CA LYS A 87 -8.24 6.06 2.66
C LYS A 87 -7.28 5.66 3.79
N LEU A 88 -5.98 5.57 3.50
CA LEU A 88 -4.94 5.28 4.48
C LEU A 88 -4.89 6.34 5.59
N ALA A 89 -4.85 7.62 5.21
CA ALA A 89 -4.82 8.73 6.15
C ALA A 89 -6.03 8.76 7.10
N THR A 90 -7.19 8.29 6.62
CA THR A 90 -8.42 8.20 7.45
C THR A 90 -8.44 6.95 8.33
N SER A 91 -7.78 5.86 7.90
CA SER A 91 -7.83 4.56 8.57
C SER A 91 -6.84 4.40 9.73
N ILE A 92 -5.80 5.23 9.76
CA ILE A 92 -4.75 5.25 10.78
C ILE A 92 -5.19 6.14 11.95
#